data_AF-A0A7C2B4E4-F1
#
_entry.id   AF-A0A7C2B4E4-F1
#
_cell.length_a   1.000
_cell.length_b   1.000
_cell.length_c   1.000
_cell.angle_alpha   90.00
_cell.angle_beta   90.00
_cell.angle_gamma   90.00
#
_symmetry.space_group_name_H-M   'P 1'
#
loop_
_entity.id
_entity.type
_entity.pdbx_description
1 polymer ?
#
loop_
_entity_poly.entity_id
_entity_poly.type
_entity_poly.pdbx_seq_one_letter_code
_entity_poly.pdbx_strand_id
1 'polypeptide(L)'
;MVGGLIIFALANIKIQKTSNNLSTKPGFDNIQGQSINSTDIQNIINQVLPPEGFKTRIVLGDAVKKMIDCGVIDLEKMKKLYNGKIPEYIQKTIKGSNEPIVINQETANYLLNLFWPLGLSNKTEFNKNIPFSEKELPYLASTGGW
;
A
#
# COMPACT_ATOMS: atom_id res chain seq x y z
N MET A 1 -44.91 8.02 -29.13
CA MET A 1 -44.90 6.74 -29.87
C MET A 1 -43.78 5.91 -29.26
N VAL A 2 -44.12 4.73 -28.72
CA VAL A 2 -43.24 3.67 -28.15
C VAL A 2 -42.44 4.09 -26.90
N GLY A 3 -42.39 3.38 -25.78
CA GLY A 3 -42.82 2.04 -25.37
C GLY A 3 -41.97 1.69 -24.12
N GLY A 4 -42.58 1.36 -22.98
CA GLY A 4 -42.52 0.01 -22.40
C GLY A 4 -42.01 0.10 -20.96
N LEU A 5 -42.88 0.10 -19.94
CA LEU A 5 -43.33 -1.07 -19.15
C LEU A 5 -42.17 -1.90 -18.57
N ILE A 6 -41.71 -1.49 -17.39
CA ILE A 6 -40.86 -2.28 -16.49
C ILE A 6 -41.78 -3.22 -15.70
N ILE A 7 -41.68 -4.53 -15.96
CA ILE A 7 -42.34 -5.56 -15.15
C ILE A 7 -41.30 -6.10 -14.17
N PHE A 8 -41.51 -5.82 -12.88
CA PHE A 8 -40.82 -6.48 -11.78
C PHE A 8 -41.49 -7.84 -11.53
N ALA A 9 -40.80 -8.94 -11.85
CA ALA A 9 -41.18 -10.27 -11.41
C ALA A 9 -40.18 -10.77 -10.35
N LEU A 10 -40.71 -10.98 -9.15
CA LEU A 10 -40.03 -11.61 -8.01
C LEU A 10 -39.71 -13.07 -8.34
N ALA A 11 -38.42 -13.42 -8.38
CA ALA A 11 -37.98 -14.81 -8.35
C ALA A 11 -37.11 -15.03 -7.11
N ASN A 12 -37.63 -15.82 -6.17
CA ASN A 12 -36.88 -16.42 -5.07
C ASN A 12 -35.79 -17.34 -5.63
N ILE A 13 -34.53 -16.88 -5.67
CA ILE A 13 -33.39 -17.70 -6.09
C ILE A 13 -32.79 -18.37 -4.86
N LYS A 14 -33.03 -19.69 -4.75
CA LYS A 14 -32.33 -20.58 -3.82
C LYS A 14 -30.93 -20.85 -4.41
N ILE A 15 -29.89 -20.24 -3.85
CA ILE A 15 -28.50 -20.39 -4.31
C ILE A 15 -28.06 -21.84 -4.04
N GLN A 16 -27.90 -22.64 -5.09
CA GLN A 16 -27.25 -23.96 -5.02
C GLN A 16 -25.73 -23.80 -5.04
N LYS A 17 -25.08 -24.49 -4.11
CA LYS A 17 -23.61 -24.54 -3.95
C LYS A 17 -23.01 -25.26 -5.16
N THR A 18 -22.31 -24.52 -6.02
CA THR A 18 -21.63 -25.07 -7.19
C THR A 18 -20.39 -25.86 -6.76
N SER A 19 -20.36 -27.13 -7.17
CA SER A 19 -19.19 -28.01 -7.07
C SER A 19 -18.26 -27.73 -8.24
N ASN A 20 -17.01 -27.34 -7.95
CA ASN A 20 -15.98 -27.15 -8.97
C ASN A 20 -15.37 -28.51 -9.34
N ASN A 21 -15.91 -29.17 -10.37
CA ASN A 21 -15.16 -30.17 -11.12
C ASN A 21 -14.39 -29.45 -12.24
N LEU A 22 -13.12 -29.15 -11.98
CA LEU A 22 -12.21 -28.61 -12.98
C LEU A 22 -11.55 -29.76 -13.74
N SER A 23 -11.83 -29.82 -15.04
CA SER A 23 -11.36 -30.82 -16.00
C SER A 23 -9.83 -30.99 -15.94
N THR A 24 -9.36 -32.22 -15.72
CA THR A 24 -7.94 -32.56 -15.73
C THR A 24 -7.42 -32.65 -17.16
N LYS A 25 -6.49 -31.75 -17.51
CA LYS A 25 -5.63 -31.85 -18.68
C LYS A 25 -4.54 -32.89 -18.38
N PRO A 26 -4.28 -33.90 -19.23
CA PRO A 26 -3.26 -34.90 -18.95
C PRO A 26 -1.89 -34.30 -19.27
N GLY A 27 -0.97 -34.31 -18.31
CA GLY A 27 0.40 -33.83 -18.56
C GLY A 27 1.26 -33.46 -17.36
N PHE A 28 0.83 -33.70 -16.12
CA PHE A 28 1.64 -33.49 -14.92
C PHE A 28 1.39 -34.60 -13.88
N ASP A 29 1.53 -35.86 -14.28
CA ASP A 29 1.19 -37.00 -13.39
C ASP A 29 2.37 -37.54 -12.57
N ASN A 30 3.53 -36.88 -12.53
CA ASN A 30 4.67 -37.33 -11.71
C ASN A 30 5.50 -36.17 -11.13
N ILE A 31 4.87 -35.34 -10.31
CA ILE A 31 5.57 -34.71 -9.20
C ILE A 31 4.87 -35.23 -7.96
N GLN A 32 5.53 -36.10 -7.19
CA GLN A 32 5.17 -36.31 -5.79
C GLN A 32 5.29 -34.93 -5.13
N GLY A 33 4.17 -34.19 -5.10
CA GLY A 33 4.12 -32.87 -4.50
C GLY A 33 4.43 -33.03 -3.02
N GLN A 34 5.62 -32.61 -2.61
CA GLN A 34 5.89 -32.36 -1.20
C GLN A 34 4.76 -31.44 -0.72
N SER A 35 3.93 -31.93 0.20
CA SER A 35 3.03 -31.05 0.94
C SER A 35 3.93 -30.05 1.65
N ILE A 36 4.05 -28.84 1.11
CA ILE A 36 4.85 -27.81 1.75
C ILE A 36 4.22 -27.59 3.12
N ASN A 37 4.91 -27.99 4.18
CA ASN A 37 4.37 -27.85 5.52
C ASN A 37 4.17 -26.37 5.77
N SER A 38 3.02 -25.99 6.33
CA SER A 38 2.73 -24.60 6.68
C SER A 38 3.82 -24.00 7.58
N THR A 39 4.42 -24.81 8.44
CA THR A 39 5.57 -24.45 9.27
C THR A 39 6.80 -24.06 8.45
N ASP A 40 7.10 -24.76 7.35
CA ASP A 40 8.25 -24.45 6.50
C ASP A 40 8.04 -23.11 5.78
N ILE A 41 6.81 -22.84 5.33
CA ILE A 41 6.45 -21.54 4.74
C ILE A 41 6.60 -20.41 5.76
N GLN A 42 6.12 -20.60 6.99
CA GLN A 42 6.26 -19.59 8.05
C GLN A 42 7.72 -19.34 8.41
N ASN A 43 8.57 -20.38 8.43
CA ASN A 43 10.00 -20.23 8.67
C ASN A 43 10.68 -19.41 7.57
N ILE A 44 10.35 -19.67 6.31
CA ILE A 44 10.87 -18.90 5.16
C ILE A 44 10.38 -17.44 5.22
N ILE A 45 9.10 -17.22 5.54
CA ILE A 45 8.54 -15.87 5.70
C ILE A 45 9.27 -15.12 6.80
N ASN A 46 9.47 -15.73 7.96
CA ASN A 46 10.17 -15.10 9.09
C ASN A 46 11.65 -14.81 8.78
N GLN A 47 12.28 -15.61 7.92
CA GLN A 47 13.66 -15.35 7.48
C GLN A 47 13.75 -14.10 6.59
N VAL A 48 12.73 -13.81 5.79
CA VAL A 48 12.72 -12.67 4.85
C VAL A 48 12.07 -11.43 5.46
N LEU A 49 11.01 -11.61 6.24
CA LEU A 49 10.18 -10.59 6.87
C LEU A 49 10.06 -10.92 8.37
N PRO A 50 11.13 -10.72 9.15
CA PRO A 50 11.09 -10.93 10.60
C PRO A 50 9.99 -10.06 11.23
N PRO A 51 9.20 -10.56 12.19
CA PRO A 51 8.13 -9.80 12.83
C PRO A 51 8.57 -8.47 13.46
N GLU A 52 9.77 -8.44 14.05
CA GLU A 52 10.41 -7.24 14.60
C GLU A 52 10.83 -6.23 13.52
N GLY A 53 10.98 -6.71 12.28
CA GLY A 53 11.43 -5.96 11.12
C GLY A 53 12.90 -5.55 11.17
N PHE A 54 13.24 -4.58 10.32
CA PHE A 54 14.61 -4.11 10.13
C PHE A 54 14.78 -2.71 10.71
N LYS A 55 15.59 -2.58 11.77
CA LYS A 55 16.02 -1.29 12.29
C LYS A 55 17.15 -0.74 11.44
N THR A 56 16.94 0.44 10.86
CA THR A 56 17.96 1.08 10.03
C THR A 56 18.89 1.99 10.85
N ARG A 57 19.85 2.63 10.18
CA ARG A 57 20.65 3.74 10.75
C ARG A 57 20.09 5.13 10.39
N ILE A 58 18.96 5.19 9.70
CA ILE A 58 18.40 6.43 9.14
C ILE A 58 17.50 7.07 10.18
N VAL A 59 17.74 8.35 10.47
CA VAL A 59 16.93 9.18 11.36
C VAL A 59 16.28 10.28 10.52
N LEU A 60 14.96 10.46 10.68
CA LEU A 60 14.21 11.49 9.94
C LEU A 60 14.41 12.89 10.53
N GLY A 61 14.62 13.01 11.85
CA GLY A 61 14.78 14.31 12.51
C GLY A 61 13.58 15.22 12.20
N ASP A 62 13.86 16.46 11.81
CA ASP A 62 12.84 17.47 11.48
C ASP A 62 12.34 17.42 10.02
N ALA A 63 12.75 16.43 9.22
CA ALA A 63 12.44 16.38 7.79
C ALA A 63 10.93 16.35 7.51
N VAL A 64 10.16 15.55 8.29
CA VAL A 64 8.70 15.47 8.12
C VAL A 64 8.03 16.79 8.48
N LYS A 65 8.51 17.46 9.53
CA LYS A 65 8.03 18.79 9.89
C LYS A 65 8.27 19.80 8.77
N LYS A 66 9.48 19.82 8.18
CA LYS A 66 9.82 20.68 7.05
C LYS A 66 8.93 20.42 5.84
N MET A 67 8.63 19.17 5.51
CA MET A 67 7.72 18.85 4.42
C MET A 67 6.31 19.41 4.65
N ILE A 68 5.81 19.38 5.88
CA ILE A 68 4.53 20.01 6.23
C ILE A 68 4.62 21.54 6.13
N ASP A 69 5.66 22.13 6.71
CA ASP A 69 5.86 23.59 6.69
C ASP A 69 6.00 24.14 5.26
N CYS A 70 6.61 23.38 4.36
CA CYS A 70 6.76 23.72 2.94
C CYS A 70 5.55 23.36 2.07
N GLY A 71 4.47 22.83 2.65
CA GLY A 71 3.25 22.46 1.92
C GLY A 71 3.39 21.21 1.03
N VAL A 72 4.48 20.46 1.17
CA VAL A 72 4.70 19.18 0.47
C VAL A 72 3.75 18.10 1.01
N ILE A 73 3.46 18.15 2.32
CA ILE A 73 2.48 17.28 2.97
C ILE A 73 1.34 18.15 3.49
N ASP A 74 0.13 17.90 2.98
CA ASP A 74 -1.10 18.46 3.53
C ASP A 74 -1.54 17.64 4.76
N LEU A 75 -1.52 18.28 5.93
CA LEU A 75 -1.86 17.64 7.20
C LEU A 75 -3.32 17.18 7.27
N GLU A 76 -4.25 17.92 6.67
CA GLU A 76 -5.68 17.59 6.67
C GLU A 76 -5.96 16.38 5.77
N LYS A 77 -5.30 16.29 4.62
CA LYS A 77 -5.39 15.11 3.76
C LYS A 77 -4.75 13.89 4.40
N MET A 78 -3.61 14.06 5.08
CA MET A 78 -3.00 12.98 5.85
C MET A 78 -3.92 12.49 6.99
N LYS A 79 -4.60 13.39 7.71
CA LYS A 79 -5.61 12.99 8.71
C LYS A 79 -6.73 12.17 8.08
N LYS A 80 -7.26 12.60 6.93
CA LYS A 80 -8.32 11.87 6.21
C LYS A 80 -7.88 10.47 5.79
N LEU A 81 -6.63 10.31 5.34
CA LEU A 81 -6.05 9.00 4.99
C LEU A 81 -6.07 8.01 6.16
N TYR A 82 -5.91 8.50 7.40
CA TYR A 82 -5.93 7.69 8.61
C TYR A 82 -7.23 7.83 9.40
N ASN A 83 -8.38 7.98 8.70
CA ASN A 83 -9.71 8.04 9.31
C ASN A 83 -9.84 9.11 10.42
N GLY A 84 -9.17 10.24 10.24
CA GLY A 84 -9.17 11.37 11.17
C GLY A 84 -8.14 11.29 12.30
N LYS A 85 -7.44 10.15 12.48
CA LYS A 85 -6.45 9.97 13.55
C LYS A 85 -5.09 9.56 12.99
N ILE A 86 -4.14 10.48 13.01
CA ILE A 86 -2.75 10.20 12.61
C ILE A 86 -2.14 9.12 13.55
N PRO A 87 -1.51 8.07 13.02
CA PRO A 87 -0.83 7.06 13.82
C PRO A 87 0.25 7.66 14.71
N GLU A 88 0.47 7.08 15.90
CA GLU A 88 1.46 7.59 16.86
C GLU A 88 2.87 7.66 16.26
N TYR A 89 3.23 6.65 15.46
CA TYR A 89 4.50 6.62 14.72
C TYR A 89 4.71 7.88 13.88
N ILE A 90 3.71 8.26 13.07
CA ILE A 90 3.75 9.48 12.25
C ILE A 90 3.75 10.74 13.12
N GLN A 91 2.97 10.78 14.21
CA GLN A 91 2.98 11.94 15.11
C GLN A 91 4.37 12.18 15.72
N LYS A 92 5.10 11.12 16.08
CA LYS A 92 6.48 11.22 16.57
C LYS A 92 7.42 11.79 15.51
N THR A 93 7.30 11.36 14.25
CA THR A 93 8.14 11.89 13.17
C THR A 93 7.83 13.36 12.87
N ILE A 94 6.55 13.77 12.91
CA ILE A 94 6.13 15.18 12.77
C ILE A 94 6.75 16.06 13.87
N LYS A 95 6.87 15.54 15.10
CA LYS A 95 7.46 16.27 16.24
C LYS A 95 8.99 16.35 16.20
N GLY A 96 9.65 15.67 15.26
CA GLY A 96 11.11 15.65 15.17
C GLY A 96 11.78 14.47 15.88
N SER A 97 11.38 13.23 15.55
CA SER A 97 11.97 12.04 16.19
C SER A 97 13.43 11.82 15.78
N ASN A 98 14.29 11.59 16.79
CA ASN A 98 15.69 11.18 16.61
C ASN A 98 15.85 9.65 16.60
N GLU A 99 14.75 8.90 16.63
CA GLU A 99 14.80 7.44 16.57
C GLU A 99 15.06 6.97 15.14
N PRO A 100 15.87 5.92 14.94
CA PRO A 100 16.03 5.33 13.63
C PRO A 100 14.71 4.74 13.13
N ILE A 101 14.46 4.85 11.83
CA ILE A 101 13.29 4.20 11.23
C ILE A 101 13.41 2.68 11.36
N VAL A 102 12.28 2.06 11.67
CA VAL A 102 12.10 0.61 11.73
C VAL A 102 11.17 0.25 10.59
N ILE A 103 11.58 -0.66 9.72
CA ILE A 103 10.78 -1.15 8.60
C ILE A 103 10.22 -2.51 9.00
N ASN A 104 8.92 -2.56 9.28
CA ASN A 104 8.18 -3.78 9.58
C ASN A 104 6.79 -3.71 8.94
N GLN A 105 5.95 -4.73 9.16
CA GLN A 105 4.62 -4.80 8.56
C GLN A 105 3.68 -3.66 8.99
N GLU A 106 3.84 -3.14 10.21
CA GLU A 106 3.06 -2.01 10.73
C GLU A 106 3.52 -0.68 10.11
N THR A 107 4.82 -0.44 10.10
CA THR A 107 5.41 0.86 9.72
C THR A 107 5.58 1.02 8.21
N ALA A 108 5.58 -0.05 7.42
CA ALA A 108 5.82 0.00 5.98
C ALA A 108 4.88 0.97 5.25
N ASN A 109 3.58 0.91 5.56
CA ASN A 109 2.58 1.81 4.97
C ASN A 109 2.82 3.27 5.37
N TYR A 110 3.21 3.49 6.63
CA TYR A 110 3.50 4.83 7.15
C TYR A 110 4.73 5.43 6.48
N LEU A 111 5.80 4.64 6.36
CA LEU A 111 7.04 5.04 5.72
C LEU A 111 6.85 5.31 4.22
N LEU A 112 6.04 4.50 3.52
CA LEU A 112 5.69 4.77 2.13
C LEU A 112 5.04 6.16 1.97
N ASN A 113 4.06 6.47 2.83
CA ASN A 113 3.36 7.75 2.81
C ASN A 113 4.24 8.95 3.20
N LEU A 114 5.41 8.71 3.82
CA LEU A 114 6.41 9.74 4.12
C LEU A 114 7.48 9.86 3.03
N PHE A 115 7.93 8.74 2.47
CA PHE A 115 8.99 8.72 1.45
C PHE A 115 8.51 9.21 0.10
N TRP A 116 7.23 9.00 -0.21
CA TRP A 116 6.65 9.49 -1.44
C TRP A 116 6.77 11.03 -1.59
N PRO A 117 6.20 11.84 -0.67
CA PRO A 117 6.35 13.30 -0.71
C PRO A 117 7.81 13.75 -0.59
N LEU A 118 8.63 13.04 0.18
CA LEU A 118 10.06 13.34 0.30
C LEU A 118 10.79 13.19 -1.04
N GLY A 119 10.51 12.12 -1.79
CA GLY A 119 11.11 11.88 -3.10
C GLY A 119 10.67 12.92 -4.14
N LEU A 120 9.39 13.26 -4.17
CA LEU A 120 8.85 14.25 -5.11
C LEU A 120 9.36 15.67 -4.84
N SER A 121 9.50 16.05 -3.57
CA SER A 121 9.94 17.41 -3.19
C SER A 121 11.46 17.60 -3.24
N ASN A 122 12.23 16.52 -3.30
CA ASN A 122 13.69 16.61 -3.32
C ASN A 122 14.20 17.14 -4.66
N LYS A 123 15.16 18.08 -4.64
CA LYS A 123 15.78 18.61 -5.86
C LYS A 123 16.78 17.60 -6.40
N THR A 124 16.37 16.84 -7.42
CA THR A 124 17.21 15.87 -8.14
C THR A 124 17.22 16.20 -9.63
N GLU A 125 18.23 15.75 -10.36
CA GLU A 125 18.28 15.92 -11.82
C GLU A 125 17.09 15.25 -12.51
N PHE A 126 16.65 14.10 -11.97
CA PHE A 126 15.44 13.40 -12.39
C PHE A 126 14.18 14.28 -12.25
N ASN A 127 13.97 14.90 -11.08
CA ASN A 127 12.82 15.78 -10.85
C ASN A 127 12.91 17.11 -11.62
N LYS A 128 14.09 17.50 -12.10
CA LYS A 128 14.27 18.73 -12.91
C LYS A 128 13.87 18.51 -14.37
N ASN A 129 14.16 17.33 -14.93
CA ASN A 129 14.05 17.06 -16.36
C ASN A 129 12.92 16.06 -16.68
N ILE A 130 11.85 16.07 -15.88
CA ILE A 130 10.72 15.14 -16.05
C ILE A 130 10.01 15.43 -17.38
N PRO A 131 9.82 14.44 -18.27
CA PRO A 131 9.22 14.64 -19.59
C PRO A 131 7.68 14.74 -19.54
N PHE A 132 7.10 14.91 -18.36
CA PHE A 132 5.65 14.91 -18.12
C PHE A 132 5.18 16.32 -17.76
N SER A 133 3.94 16.65 -18.15
CA SER A 133 3.34 17.93 -17.79
C SER A 133 3.01 18.01 -16.30
N GLU A 134 2.90 19.22 -15.74
CA GLU A 134 2.49 19.44 -14.34
C GLU A 134 1.16 18.74 -13.99
N LYS A 135 0.27 18.60 -14.97
CA LYS A 135 -1.02 17.91 -14.84
C LYS A 135 -0.88 16.40 -14.67
N GLU A 136 0.20 15.82 -15.22
CA GLU A 136 0.46 14.38 -15.18
C GLU A 136 1.26 13.95 -13.94
N LEU A 137 2.02 14.87 -13.34
CA LEU A 137 2.87 14.61 -12.17
C LEU A 137 2.16 13.88 -11.01
N PRO A 138 0.91 14.23 -10.63
CA PRO A 138 0.21 13.52 -9.55
C PRO A 138 -0.03 12.03 -9.86
N TYR A 139 -0.10 11.66 -11.15
CA TYR A 139 -0.45 10.31 -11.62
C TYR A 139 0.76 9.42 -11.93
N LEU A 140 1.98 9.97 -11.90
CA LEU A 140 3.22 9.19 -12.04
C LEU A 140 3.49 8.32 -10.81
N ALA A 141 2.96 8.76 -9.68
CA ALA A 141 2.70 7.91 -8.54
C ALA A 141 1.44 7.09 -8.81
N SER A 142 1.46 5.79 -8.54
CA SER A 142 0.22 5.01 -8.35
C SER A 142 -0.54 5.43 -7.06
N THR A 143 -0.45 6.70 -6.68
CA THR A 143 -1.05 7.31 -5.49
C THR A 143 -1.50 8.76 -5.72
N GLY A 144 -1.61 9.23 -6.97
CA GLY A 144 -2.55 10.30 -7.34
C GLY A 144 -2.67 11.48 -6.38
N GLY A 145 -1.56 12.12 -5.99
CA GLY A 145 -1.54 13.36 -5.19
C GLY A 145 -2.36 13.36 -3.89
N TRP A 146 -1.71 13.10 -2.76
CA TRP A 146 -2.12 13.63 -1.45
C TRP A 146 -1.71 15.09 -1.37
#